data_AF-A0A6A2X5Z6-F1
#
_entry.id   AF-A0A6A2X5Z6-F1
#
_cell.length_a   1.000
_cell.length_b   1.000
_cell.length_c   1.000
_cell.angle_alpha   90.00
_cell.angle_beta   90.00
_cell.angle_gamma   90.00
#
_symmetry.space_group_name_H-M   'P 1'
#
loop_
_entity.id
_entity.type
_entity.pdbx_description
1 polymer ?
#
loop_
_entity_poly.entity_id
_entity_poly.type
_entity_poly.pdbx_seq_one_letter_code
_entity_poly.pdbx_strand_id
1 'polypeptide(L)'
;MAMAVAQHRMSTSGSSINKHFDAAGKYVRYTAEQVEALERVYAECPKPSSLRRQQLIRECPILSNIEPKQIKVWFQNRRCRDKQRKESSRLQTVNRKLSAMNKLLMEENDRLQNQVSHLVCENGYMKQQLHTVNASATDASCDSAVTIPQHSLRDANNPSGLLSIAEETLAEFLSKATGTAVDWVQMPGMKPGPDSVGIFAISQSCRGVAARACGLVSLEPTKIAEILKDRTSWFRGCRNLEVFTMFPTGNGGTIELVYTQLFAPTTLAPARDFWTLRYTTSLENGSLVVCERSLSGSGAGPSAVAAAQFVRAEMLPSGYLIRPCDGGGSIIHIVDHLNLEAWSVPEVLRPLYESSKVIAQKMTIAALRYAKQIAQETSGEVVYSMGRQPAVLQTFSQRLSRGFNDAINGFNDDGWSI
;
A
#
# COMPACT_ATOMS: atom_id res chain seq x y z
N MET A 1 33.37 29.76 8.84
CA MET A 1 34.11 29.67 7.56
C MET A 1 33.09 29.35 6.48
N ALA A 2 32.59 30.38 5.79
CA ALA A 2 31.49 30.26 4.83
C ALA A 2 32.07 29.86 3.45
N MET A 3 31.69 28.68 2.95
CA MET A 3 32.02 28.23 1.60
C MET A 3 30.86 28.59 0.66
N ALA A 4 31.07 29.61 -0.17
CA ALA A 4 30.18 29.96 -1.26
C ALA A 4 30.32 28.94 -2.40
N VAL A 5 29.25 28.21 -2.70
CA VAL A 5 29.20 27.28 -3.84
C VAL A 5 28.75 28.05 -5.08
N ALA A 6 29.68 28.32 -5.97
CA ALA A 6 29.43 28.91 -7.28
C ALA A 6 28.65 27.92 -8.17
N GLN A 7 27.47 28.33 -8.64
CA GLN A 7 26.71 27.58 -9.64
C GLN A 7 27.35 27.76 -11.02
N HIS A 8 28.12 26.75 -11.46
CA HIS A 8 28.53 26.61 -12.84
C HIS A 8 27.30 26.29 -13.72
N ARG A 9 26.75 27.29 -14.41
CA ARG A 9 25.85 27.07 -15.54
C ARG A 9 26.65 26.51 -16.71
N MET A 10 26.43 25.24 -17.04
CA MET A 10 26.92 24.66 -18.30
C MET A 10 26.14 25.26 -19.47
N SER A 11 26.84 26.07 -20.26
CA SER A 11 26.41 26.58 -21.55
C SER A 11 26.30 25.42 -22.54
N THR A 12 25.08 24.98 -22.85
CA THR A 12 24.82 24.09 -23.98
C THR A 12 24.69 24.93 -25.25
N SER A 13 25.66 24.71 -26.13
CA SER A 13 25.81 25.29 -27.46
C SER A 13 24.64 24.93 -28.39
N GLY A 14 24.07 25.96 -29.03
CA GLY A 14 23.74 25.96 -30.46
C GLY A 14 22.60 25.06 -30.96
N SER A 15 21.36 25.56 -30.92
CA SER A 15 20.40 25.30 -32.00
C SER A 15 19.59 26.57 -32.27
N SER A 16 19.77 27.10 -33.48
CA SER A 16 19.28 28.39 -33.95
C SER A 16 17.78 28.58 -33.71
N ILE A 17 17.45 29.54 -32.84
CA ILE A 17 16.09 30.01 -32.61
C ILE A 17 15.68 30.82 -33.85
N ASN A 18 15.04 30.18 -34.82
CA ASN A 18 14.35 30.89 -35.89
C ASN A 18 13.11 31.58 -35.31
N LYS A 19 13.30 32.82 -34.82
CA LYS A 19 12.22 33.76 -34.52
C LYS A 19 11.57 34.16 -35.85
N HIS A 20 10.47 33.52 -36.21
CA HIS A 20 9.68 33.94 -37.36
C HIS A 20 8.73 35.05 -36.95
N PHE A 21 9.00 36.21 -37.53
CA PHE A 21 8.19 37.41 -37.42
C PHE A 21 7.16 37.47 -38.55
N ASP A 22 6.07 38.21 -38.35
CA ASP A 22 5.19 38.66 -39.43
C ASP A 22 5.98 39.48 -40.47
N ALA A 23 5.40 39.80 -41.64
CA ALA A 23 6.00 40.67 -42.67
C ALA A 23 6.50 42.04 -42.13
N ALA A 24 6.11 42.40 -40.90
CA ALA A 24 6.50 43.60 -40.16
C ALA A 24 7.39 43.34 -38.92
N GLY A 25 8.02 42.16 -38.74
CA GLY A 25 8.97 41.99 -37.64
C GLY A 25 8.35 41.79 -36.26
N LYS A 26 7.08 41.38 -36.14
CA LYS A 26 6.37 41.17 -34.85
C LYS A 26 5.96 39.70 -34.63
N TYR A 27 5.85 39.31 -33.35
CA TYR A 27 5.32 38.01 -32.96
C TYR A 27 3.87 37.88 -33.42
N VAL A 28 3.57 36.79 -34.14
CA VAL A 28 2.20 36.44 -34.55
C VAL A 28 1.31 36.34 -33.31
N ARG A 29 0.34 37.24 -33.16
CA ARG A 29 -0.72 37.14 -32.15
C ARG A 29 -1.98 36.61 -32.79
N TYR A 30 -2.39 35.42 -32.38
CA TYR A 30 -3.68 34.84 -32.76
C TYR A 30 -4.79 35.47 -31.92
N THR A 31 -5.95 35.71 -32.52
CA THR A 31 -7.17 36.08 -31.78
C THR A 31 -7.68 34.89 -30.96
N ALA A 32 -8.57 35.15 -29.99
CA ALA A 32 -9.16 34.07 -29.17
C ALA A 32 -9.89 33.03 -30.03
N GLU A 33 -10.65 33.48 -31.03
CA GLU A 33 -11.39 32.65 -31.98
C GLU A 33 -10.45 31.80 -32.86
N GLN A 34 -9.33 32.37 -33.30
CA GLN A 34 -8.30 31.64 -34.05
C GLN A 34 -7.64 30.55 -33.21
N VAL A 35 -7.34 30.86 -31.94
CA VAL A 35 -6.80 29.87 -31.00
C VAL A 35 -7.81 28.75 -30.77
N GLU A 36 -9.08 29.07 -30.56
CA GLU A 36 -10.14 28.07 -30.33
C GLU A 36 -10.29 27.12 -31.54
N ALA A 37 -10.29 27.66 -32.76
CA ALA A 37 -10.32 26.85 -33.98
C ALA A 37 -9.12 25.90 -34.09
N LEU A 38 -7.91 26.39 -33.76
CA LEU A 38 -6.70 25.58 -33.77
C LEU A 38 -6.67 24.52 -32.64
N GLU A 39 -7.19 24.84 -31.45
CA GLU A 39 -7.33 23.88 -30.33
C GLU A 39 -8.34 22.78 -30.66
N ARG A 40 -9.45 23.09 -31.34
CA ARG A 40 -10.44 22.09 -31.79
C ARG A 40 -9.78 21.05 -32.72
N VAL A 41 -9.01 21.52 -33.68
CA VAL A 41 -8.26 20.65 -34.61
C VAL A 41 -7.16 19.89 -33.89
N TYR A 42 -6.53 20.49 -32.88
CA TYR A 42 -5.51 19.83 -32.07
C TYR A 42 -6.08 18.64 -31.28
N ALA A 43 -7.31 18.76 -30.78
CA ALA A 43 -7.99 17.67 -30.08
C ALA A 43 -8.20 16.44 -31.00
N GLU A 44 -8.50 16.66 -32.27
CA GLU A 44 -8.69 15.60 -33.26
C GLU A 44 -7.37 15.08 -33.85
N CYS A 45 -6.46 15.99 -34.23
CA CYS A 45 -5.21 15.68 -34.92
C CYS A 45 -4.05 16.56 -34.42
N PRO A 46 -3.28 16.12 -33.42
CA PRO A 46 -2.17 16.89 -32.86
C PRO A 46 -0.98 17.11 -33.82
N LYS A 47 -0.93 16.37 -34.93
CA LYS A 47 0.15 16.41 -35.95
C LYS A 47 -0.45 16.48 -37.36
N PRO A 48 -1.10 17.60 -37.74
CA PRO A 48 -1.77 17.71 -39.03
C PRO A 48 -0.76 17.69 -40.19
N SER A 49 -1.11 16.97 -41.26
CA SER A 49 -0.31 16.92 -42.49
C SER A 49 -0.27 18.27 -43.20
N SER A 50 0.60 18.42 -44.21
CA SER A 50 0.65 19.66 -45.00
C SER A 50 -0.67 19.93 -45.73
N LEU A 51 -1.28 18.88 -46.29
CA LEU A 51 -2.57 18.95 -46.96
C LEU A 51 -3.69 19.37 -45.99
N ARG A 52 -3.73 18.77 -44.79
CA ARG A 52 -4.74 19.12 -43.77
C ARG A 52 -4.60 20.56 -43.30
N ARG A 53 -3.37 21.09 -43.18
CA ARG A 53 -3.13 22.51 -42.85
C ARG A 53 -3.64 23.46 -43.94
N GLN A 54 -3.49 23.10 -45.22
CA GLN A 54 -4.04 23.90 -46.32
C GLN A 54 -5.58 23.86 -46.36
N GLN A 55 -6.16 22.68 -46.14
CA GLN A 55 -7.62 22.53 -46.01
C GLN A 55 -8.18 23.38 -44.88
N LEU A 56 -7.51 23.40 -43.73
CA LEU A 56 -7.95 24.17 -42.56
C LEU A 56 -8.12 25.67 -42.87
N ILE A 57 -7.22 26.25 -43.65
CA ILE A 57 -7.28 27.66 -44.06
C ILE A 57 -8.49 27.92 -44.97
N ARG A 58 -8.86 26.94 -45.81
CA ARG A 58 -10.03 27.04 -46.71
C ARG A 58 -11.35 26.81 -45.98
N GLU A 59 -11.37 25.87 -45.03
CA GLU A 59 -12.56 25.46 -44.27
C GLU A 59 -12.91 26.44 -43.14
N CYS A 60 -11.92 27.18 -42.61
CA CYS A 60 -12.11 28.15 -41.54
C CYS A 60 -11.75 29.56 -42.01
N PRO A 61 -12.73 30.39 -42.42
CA PRO A 61 -12.50 31.76 -42.86
C PRO A 61 -11.74 32.63 -41.85
N ILE A 62 -11.90 32.34 -40.56
CA ILE A 62 -11.22 33.05 -39.45
C ILE A 62 -9.68 32.82 -39.49
N LEU A 63 -9.22 31.76 -40.15
CA LEU A 63 -7.81 31.43 -40.35
C LEU A 63 -7.30 31.80 -41.76
N SER A 64 -8.11 32.44 -42.60
CA SER A 64 -7.77 32.73 -44.01
C SER A 64 -6.50 33.58 -44.17
N ASN A 65 -6.21 34.41 -43.17
CA ASN A 65 -5.08 35.35 -43.16
C ASN A 65 -3.83 34.76 -42.47
N ILE A 66 -3.83 33.46 -42.13
CA ILE A 66 -2.72 32.79 -41.46
C ILE A 66 -2.00 31.88 -42.45
N GLU A 67 -0.67 31.97 -42.50
CA GLU A 67 0.12 31.12 -43.39
C GLU A 67 0.17 29.65 -42.92
N PRO A 68 0.23 28.67 -43.84
CA PRO A 68 0.38 27.25 -43.49
C PRO A 68 1.62 26.93 -42.63
N LYS A 69 2.67 27.77 -42.73
CA LYS A 69 3.88 27.68 -41.90
C LYS A 69 3.61 28.13 -40.46
N GLN A 70 2.86 29.20 -40.25
CA GLN A 70 2.47 29.69 -38.93
C GLN A 70 1.62 28.64 -38.20
N ILE A 71 0.67 28.00 -38.89
CA ILE A 71 -0.11 26.86 -38.36
C ILE A 71 0.83 25.72 -37.93
N LYS A 72 1.82 25.35 -38.75
CA LYS A 72 2.81 24.30 -38.39
C LYS A 72 3.50 24.62 -37.05
N VAL A 73 3.98 25.85 -36.91
CA VAL A 73 4.71 26.32 -35.73
C VAL A 73 3.78 26.37 -34.52
N TRP A 74 2.53 26.79 -34.69
CA TRP A 74 1.53 26.75 -33.62
C TRP A 74 1.34 25.33 -33.07
N PHE A 75 1.14 24.32 -33.94
CA PHE A 75 0.99 22.93 -33.52
C PHE A 75 2.28 22.37 -32.88
N GLN A 76 3.46 22.76 -33.37
CA GLN A 76 4.74 22.39 -32.75
C GLN A 76 4.88 22.96 -31.34
N ASN A 77 4.63 24.26 -31.18
CA ASN A 77 4.69 24.95 -29.90
C ASN A 77 3.61 24.44 -28.94
N ARG A 78 2.41 24.15 -29.43
CA ARG A 78 1.33 23.59 -28.63
C ARG A 78 1.71 22.22 -28.06
N ARG A 79 2.27 21.33 -28.88
CA ARG A 79 2.79 20.03 -28.41
C ARG A 79 3.92 20.18 -27.41
N CYS A 80 4.85 21.12 -27.65
CA CYS A 80 5.94 21.40 -26.72
C CYS A 80 5.40 21.87 -25.36
N ARG A 81 4.47 22.84 -25.37
CA ARG A 81 3.82 23.38 -24.17
C ARG A 81 2.99 22.31 -23.44
N ASP A 82 2.30 21.45 -24.17
CA ASP A 82 1.51 20.36 -23.59
C ASP A 82 2.42 19.31 -22.93
N LYS A 83 3.53 18.95 -23.59
CA LYS A 83 4.56 18.08 -23.02
C LYS A 83 5.17 18.70 -21.77
N GLN A 84 5.53 19.99 -21.80
CA GLN A 84 6.09 20.70 -20.66
C GLN A 84 5.10 20.79 -19.49
N ARG A 85 3.82 21.04 -19.76
CA ARG A 85 2.76 21.07 -18.74
C ARG A 85 2.62 19.69 -18.09
N LYS A 86 2.50 18.62 -18.88
CA LYS A 86 2.43 17.23 -18.38
C LYS A 86 3.65 16.87 -17.56
N GLU A 87 4.84 17.25 -18.02
CA GLU A 87 6.09 17.00 -17.30
C GLU A 87 6.18 17.80 -16.00
N SER A 88 5.78 19.07 -16.00
CA SER A 88 5.72 19.89 -14.78
C SER A 88 4.74 19.30 -13.76
N SER A 89 3.55 18.86 -14.19
CA SER A 89 2.58 18.18 -13.32
C SER A 89 3.16 16.87 -12.76
N ARG A 90 3.80 16.06 -13.61
CA ARG A 90 4.47 14.83 -13.20
C ARG A 90 5.56 15.09 -12.15
N LEU A 91 6.41 16.09 -12.38
CA LEU A 91 7.47 16.48 -11.45
C LEU A 91 6.90 16.98 -10.12
N GLN A 92 5.81 17.76 -10.15
CA GLN A 92 5.14 18.23 -8.95
C GLN A 92 4.58 17.05 -8.13
N THR A 93 3.95 16.07 -8.79
CA THR A 93 3.48 14.84 -8.15
C THR A 93 4.64 14.05 -7.53
N VAL A 94 5.74 13.83 -8.28
CA VAL A 94 6.92 13.12 -7.76
C VAL A 94 7.55 13.87 -6.57
N ASN A 95 7.62 15.20 -6.62
CA ASN A 95 8.17 16.01 -5.53
C ASN A 95 7.32 15.89 -4.26
N ARG A 96 5.99 15.91 -4.38
CA ARG A 96 5.09 15.63 -3.23
C ARG A 96 5.36 14.24 -2.63
N LYS A 97 5.51 13.21 -3.47
CA LYS A 97 5.84 11.84 -3.01
C LYS A 97 7.18 11.79 -2.28
N LEU A 98 8.20 12.46 -2.84
CA LEU A 98 9.54 12.48 -2.26
C LEU A 98 9.55 13.21 -0.91
N SER A 99 8.84 14.34 -0.80
CA SER A 99 8.70 15.08 0.46
C SER A 99 7.98 14.25 1.53
N ALA A 100 6.91 13.54 1.19
CA ALA A 100 6.24 12.62 2.10
C ALA A 100 7.16 11.48 2.55
N MET A 101 7.93 10.90 1.63
CA MET A 101 8.90 9.83 1.94
C MET A 101 10.08 10.33 2.78
N ASN A 102 10.57 11.55 2.54
CA ASN A 102 11.60 12.17 3.38
C ASN A 102 11.11 12.39 4.81
N LYS A 103 9.85 12.82 4.99
CA LYS A 103 9.23 12.96 6.32
C LYS A 103 9.24 11.63 7.09
N LEU A 104 8.87 10.53 6.42
CA LEU A 104 8.94 9.18 7.01
C LEU A 104 10.35 8.79 7.43
N LEU A 105 11.32 9.08 6.57
CA LEU A 105 12.71 8.76 6.82
C LEU A 105 13.24 9.52 8.03
N MET A 106 12.83 10.79 8.21
CA MET A 106 13.16 11.56 9.41
C MET A 106 12.47 11.02 10.66
N GLU A 107 11.18 10.67 10.59
CA GLU A 107 10.44 10.07 11.71
C GLU A 107 11.09 8.76 12.20
N GLU A 108 11.49 7.88 11.27
CA GLU A 108 12.22 6.65 11.63
C GLU A 108 13.61 6.94 12.19
N ASN A 109 14.32 7.93 11.64
CA ASN A 109 15.63 8.30 12.15
C ASN A 109 15.53 8.82 13.59
N ASP A 110 14.58 9.71 13.89
CA ASP A 110 14.33 10.20 15.24
C ASP A 110 13.96 9.05 16.20
N ARG A 111 13.13 8.10 15.74
CA ARG A 111 12.75 6.93 16.52
C ARG A 111 13.95 6.03 16.84
N LEU A 112 14.81 5.77 15.85
CA LEU A 112 16.04 5.00 16.02
C LEU A 112 17.01 5.72 16.94
N GLN A 113 17.14 7.04 16.81
CA GLN A 113 17.97 7.88 17.68
C GLN A 113 17.51 7.78 19.15
N ASN A 114 16.20 7.79 19.38
CA ASN A 114 15.61 7.61 20.71
C ASN A 114 15.88 6.20 21.27
N GLN A 115 15.73 5.16 20.43
CA GLN A 115 15.99 3.78 20.83
C GLN A 115 17.48 3.55 21.17
N VAL A 116 18.40 4.11 20.36
CA VAL A 116 19.83 4.10 20.66
C VAL A 116 20.11 4.82 21.98
N SER A 117 19.51 5.99 22.19
CA SER A 117 19.69 6.75 23.44
C SER A 117 19.22 5.97 24.67
N HIS A 118 18.06 5.29 24.57
CA HIS A 118 17.56 4.41 25.64
C HIS A 118 18.53 3.26 25.92
N LEU A 119 18.94 2.51 24.89
CA LEU A 119 19.88 1.39 25.05
C LEU A 119 21.25 1.83 25.57
N VAL A 120 21.72 3.03 25.22
CA VAL A 120 22.96 3.60 25.77
C VAL A 120 22.81 3.89 27.25
N CYS A 121 21.67 4.45 27.68
CA CYS A 121 21.36 4.70 29.09
C CYS A 121 21.29 3.38 29.88
N GLU A 122 20.55 2.40 29.36
CA GLU A 122 20.39 1.08 29.99
C GLU A 122 21.73 0.32 30.09
N ASN A 123 22.56 0.36 29.04
CA ASN A 123 23.92 -0.18 29.10
C ASN A 123 24.81 0.53 30.11
N GLY A 124 24.69 1.86 30.23
CA GLY A 124 25.39 2.63 31.25
C GLY A 124 25.01 2.16 32.66
N TYR A 125 23.71 1.98 32.89
CA TYR A 125 23.18 1.48 34.16
C TYR A 125 23.65 0.05 34.47
N MET A 126 23.58 -0.88 33.51
CA MET A 126 24.07 -2.25 33.69
C MET A 126 25.58 -2.31 33.95
N LYS A 127 26.38 -1.51 33.25
CA LYS A 127 27.83 -1.39 33.53
C LYS A 127 28.08 -0.88 34.94
N GLN A 128 27.30 0.10 35.39
CA GLN A 128 27.40 0.63 36.75
C GLN A 128 27.04 -0.43 37.80
N GLN A 129 25.97 -1.20 37.58
CA GLN A 129 25.62 -2.35 38.43
C GLN A 129 26.73 -3.40 38.48
N LEU A 130 27.33 -3.78 37.34
CA LEU A 130 28.45 -4.74 37.31
C LEU A 130 29.68 -4.22 38.07
N HIS A 131 29.99 -2.93 37.99
CA HIS A 131 31.06 -2.32 38.78
C HIS A 131 30.73 -2.27 40.28
N THR A 132 29.47 -2.06 40.66
CA THR A 132 29.02 -2.11 42.07
C THR A 132 29.00 -3.54 42.62
N VAL A 133 28.61 -4.53 41.83
CA VAL A 133 28.63 -5.96 42.20
C VAL A 133 30.06 -6.48 42.33
N ASN A 134 30.99 -6.07 41.47
CA ASN A 134 32.41 -6.41 41.64
C ASN A 134 33.06 -5.74 42.88
N ALA A 135 32.49 -4.65 43.40
CA ALA A 135 32.91 -4.03 44.66
C ALA A 135 32.21 -4.63 45.90
N SER A 136 31.14 -5.41 45.71
CA SER A 136 30.33 -6.01 46.79
C SER A 136 30.31 -7.54 46.77
N ALA A 137 31.09 -8.20 45.90
CA ALA A 137 31.31 -9.65 45.90
C ALA A 137 32.26 -10.08 47.03
N THR A 138 31.90 -9.76 48.26
CA THR A 138 32.06 -10.64 49.40
C THR A 138 30.69 -10.72 50.06
N ASP A 139 30.12 -11.92 49.98
CA ASP A 139 28.92 -12.42 50.62
C ASP A 139 27.53 -12.20 50.00
N ALA A 140 26.76 -13.27 50.18
CA ALA A 140 25.32 -13.45 50.00
C ALA A 140 24.80 -13.80 48.59
N SER A 141 24.86 -15.11 48.35
CA SER A 141 23.85 -15.93 47.65
C SER A 141 22.41 -15.41 47.80
N CYS A 142 21.70 -15.21 46.69
CA CYS A 142 20.23 -15.31 46.68
C CYS A 142 19.69 -15.79 45.33
N ASP A 143 18.83 -16.81 45.47
CA ASP A 143 18.05 -17.49 44.46
C ASP A 143 16.81 -16.64 44.13
N SER A 144 16.44 -16.51 42.86
CA SER A 144 15.22 -15.78 42.46
C SER A 144 14.48 -16.50 41.34
N ALA A 145 13.35 -17.08 41.71
CA ALA A 145 12.44 -17.78 40.82
C ALA A 145 11.72 -16.81 39.89
N VAL A 146 11.85 -17.04 38.58
CA VAL A 146 11.13 -16.34 37.52
C VAL A 146 9.71 -16.89 37.45
N THR A 147 8.74 -16.14 37.96
CA THR A 147 7.31 -16.39 37.69
C THR A 147 6.97 -15.92 36.28
N ILE A 148 6.74 -16.87 35.37
CA ILE A 148 6.17 -16.62 34.05
C ILE A 148 4.67 -16.27 34.24
N PRO A 149 4.13 -15.19 33.65
CA PRO A 149 2.70 -14.92 33.71
C PRO A 149 1.95 -15.97 32.89
N GLN A 150 1.20 -16.83 33.57
CA GLN A 150 0.25 -17.74 32.94
C GLN A 150 -0.88 -16.92 32.31
N HIS A 151 -0.98 -16.97 30.98
CA HIS A 151 -2.13 -16.48 30.22
C HIS A 151 -3.39 -17.22 30.70
N SER A 152 -4.21 -16.54 31.50
CA SER A 152 -5.53 -17.02 31.90
C SER A 152 -6.47 -16.94 30.69
N LEU A 153 -7.10 -18.06 30.38
CA LEU A 153 -8.21 -18.19 29.43
C LEU A 153 -9.31 -17.18 29.80
N ARG A 154 -9.44 -16.09 29.04
CA ARG A 154 -10.52 -15.11 29.21
C ARG A 154 -11.62 -15.39 28.20
N ASP A 155 -12.84 -15.54 28.69
CA ASP A 155 -14.05 -15.84 27.90
C ASP A 155 -14.29 -14.80 26.79
N ALA A 156 -14.35 -15.28 25.55
CA ALA A 156 -14.59 -14.49 24.35
C ALA A 156 -15.99 -13.84 24.27
N ASN A 157 -16.87 -14.12 25.25
CA ASN A 157 -18.26 -13.63 25.29
C ASN A 157 -18.45 -12.37 26.14
N ASN A 158 -17.40 -11.83 26.78
CA ASN A 158 -17.49 -10.60 27.56
C ASN A 158 -16.98 -9.39 26.73
N PRO A 159 -17.81 -8.35 26.50
CA PRO A 159 -17.40 -7.15 25.74
C PRO A 159 -16.17 -6.45 26.33
N SER A 160 -15.98 -6.48 27.65
CA SER A 160 -14.78 -5.92 28.30
C SER A 160 -13.51 -6.71 27.99
N GLY A 161 -13.62 -8.03 27.81
CA GLY A 161 -12.51 -8.89 27.43
C GLY A 161 -12.06 -8.64 25.99
N LEU A 162 -13.03 -8.44 25.08
CA LEU A 162 -12.75 -8.16 23.67
C LEU A 162 -12.03 -6.81 23.46
N LEU A 163 -12.38 -5.78 24.25
CA LEU A 163 -11.68 -4.50 24.20
C LEU A 163 -10.22 -4.62 24.64
N SER A 164 -9.95 -5.33 25.75
CA SER A 164 -8.56 -5.58 26.20
C SER A 164 -7.74 -6.32 25.14
N ILE A 165 -8.34 -7.31 24.49
CA ILE A 165 -7.75 -8.03 23.36
C ILE A 165 -7.45 -7.05 22.20
N ALA A 166 -8.40 -6.17 21.87
CA ALA A 166 -8.27 -5.18 20.81
C ALA A 166 -7.11 -4.19 21.07
N GLU A 167 -6.98 -3.70 22.30
CA GLU A 167 -5.93 -2.76 22.72
C GLU A 167 -4.54 -3.41 22.71
N GLU A 168 -4.40 -4.64 23.20
CA GLU A 168 -3.16 -5.41 23.07
C GLU A 168 -2.79 -5.62 21.60
N THR A 169 -3.78 -5.98 20.77
CA THR A 169 -3.59 -6.19 19.33
C THR A 169 -3.10 -4.92 18.65
N LEU A 170 -3.68 -3.77 19.02
CA LEU A 170 -3.26 -2.47 18.53
C LEU A 170 -1.80 -2.17 18.88
N ALA A 171 -1.42 -2.36 20.15
CA ALA A 171 -0.05 -2.10 20.61
C ALA A 171 0.98 -2.98 19.89
N GLU A 172 0.72 -4.28 19.78
CA GLU A 172 1.62 -5.22 19.11
C GLU A 172 1.65 -5.00 17.58
N PHE A 173 0.51 -4.67 16.97
CA PHE A 173 0.48 -4.33 15.55
C PHE A 173 1.32 -3.08 15.25
N LEU A 174 1.19 -2.02 16.05
CA LEU A 174 1.96 -0.79 15.86
C LEU A 174 3.47 -1.05 16.01
N SER A 175 3.87 -1.89 16.98
CA SER A 175 5.28 -2.26 17.16
C SER A 175 5.85 -3.08 15.99
N LYS A 176 5.01 -3.79 15.23
CA LYS A 176 5.41 -4.45 13.96
C LYS A 176 5.41 -3.50 12.77
N ALA A 177 4.41 -2.63 12.68
CA ALA A 177 4.21 -1.74 11.55
C ALA A 177 5.30 -0.67 11.47
N THR A 178 5.55 0.03 12.57
CA THR A 178 6.57 1.09 12.64
C THR A 178 7.82 0.63 13.39
N GLY A 179 7.74 -0.40 14.23
CA GLY A 179 8.84 -0.82 15.09
C GLY A 179 9.76 -1.90 14.53
N THR A 180 10.58 -2.45 15.45
CA THR A 180 11.53 -3.56 15.23
C THR A 180 11.09 -4.84 15.92
N ALA A 181 9.80 -4.97 16.27
CA ALA A 181 9.27 -6.16 16.96
C ALA A 181 9.43 -7.45 16.13
N VAL A 182 9.58 -7.31 14.82
CA VAL A 182 9.92 -8.39 13.90
C VAL A 182 11.20 -7.97 13.17
N ASP A 183 12.12 -8.93 12.99
CA ASP A 183 13.31 -8.72 12.17
C ASP A 183 12.90 -8.68 10.69
N TRP A 184 12.91 -7.46 10.14
CA TRP A 184 12.44 -7.16 8.80
C TRP A 184 13.61 -7.10 7.82
N VAL A 185 13.65 -8.06 6.89
CA VAL A 185 14.62 -8.08 5.79
C VAL A 185 13.96 -7.58 4.51
N GLN A 186 14.63 -6.70 3.78
CA GLN A 186 14.11 -6.22 2.50
C GLN A 186 13.87 -7.38 1.53
N MET A 187 12.71 -7.36 0.87
CA MET A 187 12.32 -8.38 -0.10
C MET A 187 13.33 -8.48 -1.27
N PRO A 188 13.92 -9.65 -1.54
CA PRO A 188 14.86 -9.82 -2.65
C PRO A 188 14.25 -9.49 -4.02
N GLY A 189 15.02 -8.80 -4.85
CA GLY A 189 14.59 -8.41 -6.20
C GLY A 189 13.73 -7.13 -6.28
N MET A 190 13.46 -6.47 -5.15
CA MET A 190 12.78 -5.18 -5.11
C MET A 190 13.81 -4.04 -5.05
N LYS A 191 13.84 -3.18 -6.08
CA LYS A 191 14.65 -1.95 -6.08
C LYS A 191 13.83 -0.79 -5.52
N PRO A 192 14.28 -0.10 -4.45
CA PRO A 192 13.65 1.14 -4.02
C PRO A 192 13.83 2.21 -5.11
N GLY A 193 12.82 3.05 -5.30
CA GLY A 193 12.89 4.13 -6.28
C GLY A 193 11.59 4.94 -6.35
N PRO A 194 11.61 6.10 -7.03
CA PRO A 194 10.44 6.97 -7.15
C PRO A 194 9.25 6.31 -7.88
N ASP A 195 9.53 5.33 -8.73
CA ASP A 195 8.52 4.53 -9.45
C ASP A 195 8.16 3.22 -8.73
N SER A 196 8.70 2.99 -7.53
CA SER A 196 8.40 1.77 -6.77
C SER A 196 6.95 1.74 -6.26
N VAL A 197 6.36 0.55 -6.27
CA VAL A 197 5.03 0.31 -5.72
C VAL A 197 5.02 0.53 -4.20
N GLY A 198 6.14 0.33 -3.53
CA GLY A 198 6.30 0.50 -2.10
C GLY A 198 7.61 -0.12 -1.63
N ILE A 199 7.87 -0.01 -0.34
CA ILE A 199 8.94 -0.71 0.35
C ILE A 199 8.35 -1.99 0.91
N PHE A 200 8.99 -3.12 0.65
CA PHE A 200 8.50 -4.43 1.07
C PHE A 200 9.58 -5.17 1.85
N ALA A 201 9.19 -5.72 2.99
CA ALA A 201 10.06 -6.51 3.84
C ALA A 201 9.36 -7.81 4.24
N ILE A 202 10.15 -8.82 4.56
CA ILE A 202 9.71 -10.12 5.06
C ILE A 202 10.54 -10.49 6.28
N SER A 203 10.01 -11.37 7.12
CA SER A 203 10.79 -12.00 8.16
C SER A 203 11.15 -13.44 7.79
N GLN A 204 12.36 -13.85 8.17
CA GLN A 204 12.87 -15.21 8.01
C GLN A 204 12.95 -15.98 9.34
N SER A 205 12.80 -15.29 10.46
CA SER A 205 13.06 -15.80 11.82
C SER A 205 11.85 -15.68 12.75
N CYS A 206 10.66 -15.38 12.21
CA CYS A 206 9.43 -15.29 12.99
C CYS A 206 8.71 -16.63 13.12
N ARG A 207 7.82 -16.75 14.12
CA ARG A 207 6.84 -17.84 14.20
C ARG A 207 5.83 -17.70 13.06
N GLY A 208 5.80 -18.67 12.14
CA GLY A 208 4.95 -18.60 10.96
C GLY A 208 5.58 -17.75 9.85
N VAL A 209 4.77 -16.95 9.17
CA VAL A 209 5.17 -16.11 8.04
C VAL A 209 4.79 -14.67 8.29
N ALA A 210 5.71 -13.75 7.98
CA ALA A 210 5.48 -12.32 8.18
C ALA A 210 5.97 -11.49 7.00
N ALA A 211 5.13 -10.56 6.57
CA ALA A 211 5.42 -9.59 5.52
C ALA A 211 4.96 -8.20 5.93
N ARG A 212 5.71 -7.18 5.51
CA ARG A 212 5.41 -5.77 5.74
C ARG A 212 5.51 -4.98 4.44
N ALA A 213 4.58 -4.07 4.21
CA ALA A 213 4.65 -3.10 3.13
C ALA A 213 4.49 -1.68 3.66
N CYS A 214 5.18 -0.73 3.04
CA CYS A 214 4.97 0.70 3.23
C CYS A 214 4.85 1.40 1.87
N GLY A 215 3.87 2.27 1.71
CA GLY A 215 3.74 3.05 0.47
C GLY A 215 2.70 4.15 0.53
N LEU A 216 2.82 5.11 -0.39
CA LEU A 216 1.90 6.24 -0.53
C LEU A 216 0.72 5.89 -1.45
N VAL A 217 -0.50 6.19 -1.01
CA VAL A 217 -1.73 6.05 -1.81
C VAL A 217 -2.47 7.39 -1.83
N SER A 218 -2.91 7.84 -3.00
CA SER A 218 -3.61 9.12 -3.18
C SER A 218 -5.09 9.05 -2.79
N LEU A 219 -5.39 8.49 -1.63
CA LEU A 219 -6.73 8.39 -1.04
C LEU A 219 -6.67 8.75 0.46
N GLU A 220 -7.80 9.18 1.00
CA GLU A 220 -7.95 9.46 2.43
C GLU A 220 -7.98 8.19 3.29
N PRO A 221 -7.65 8.28 4.60
CA PRO A 221 -7.54 7.09 5.45
C PRO A 221 -8.78 6.20 5.48
N THR A 222 -9.96 6.80 5.65
CA THR A 222 -11.24 6.07 5.72
C THR A 222 -11.49 5.29 4.43
N LYS A 223 -11.26 5.91 3.26
CA LYS A 223 -11.50 5.25 1.98
C LYS A 223 -10.56 4.05 1.76
N ILE A 224 -9.31 4.19 2.18
CA ILE A 224 -8.33 3.10 2.13
C ILE A 224 -8.77 1.95 3.04
N ALA A 225 -9.22 2.25 4.26
CA ALA A 225 -9.67 1.21 5.19
C ALA A 225 -10.87 0.43 4.64
N GLU A 226 -11.86 1.10 4.03
CA GLU A 226 -12.98 0.44 3.34
C GLU A 226 -12.49 -0.52 2.24
N ILE A 227 -11.60 -0.05 1.37
CA ILE A 227 -11.02 -0.83 0.27
C ILE A 227 -10.30 -2.08 0.79
N LEU A 228 -9.47 -1.91 1.84
CA LEU A 228 -8.66 -3.00 2.36
C LEU A 228 -9.46 -3.99 3.20
N LYS A 229 -10.51 -3.53 3.90
CA LYS A 229 -11.45 -4.39 4.64
C LYS A 229 -12.20 -5.36 3.74
N ASP A 230 -12.52 -4.95 2.50
CA ASP A 230 -13.14 -5.83 1.51
C ASP A 230 -12.10 -6.74 0.82
N ARG A 231 -11.61 -7.74 1.58
CA ARG A 231 -10.64 -8.70 1.07
C ARG A 231 -11.15 -9.47 -0.16
N THR A 232 -12.45 -9.69 -0.29
CA THR A 232 -13.02 -10.45 -1.43
C THR A 232 -12.83 -9.72 -2.76
N SER A 233 -12.76 -8.39 -2.72
CA SER A 233 -12.55 -7.54 -3.91
C SER A 233 -11.10 -7.41 -4.34
N TRP A 234 -10.10 -7.96 -3.62
CA TRP A 234 -8.71 -7.79 -4.04
C TRP A 234 -7.80 -8.99 -3.73
N PHE A 235 -8.08 -9.70 -2.65
CA PHE A 235 -7.30 -10.88 -2.27
C PHE A 235 -7.84 -12.11 -2.99
N ARG A 236 -7.18 -12.52 -4.07
CA ARG A 236 -7.59 -13.70 -4.87
C ARG A 236 -7.63 -15.01 -4.10
N GLY A 237 -6.93 -15.09 -2.97
CA GLY A 237 -6.98 -16.25 -2.07
C GLY A 237 -8.18 -16.24 -1.13
N CYS A 238 -8.87 -15.11 -0.96
CA CYS A 238 -10.05 -15.00 -0.12
C CYS A 238 -11.28 -15.58 -0.83
N ARG A 239 -11.84 -16.66 -0.27
CA ARG A 239 -13.11 -17.24 -0.72
C ARG A 239 -14.28 -16.43 -0.18
N ASN A 240 -14.29 -16.22 1.13
CA ASN A 240 -15.37 -15.55 1.84
C ASN A 240 -14.83 -14.74 3.03
N LEU A 241 -15.52 -13.65 3.35
CA LEU A 241 -15.29 -12.85 4.53
C LEU A 241 -16.64 -12.41 5.07
N GLU A 242 -16.94 -12.84 6.29
CA GLU A 242 -18.21 -12.55 6.97
C GLU A 242 -17.93 -11.83 8.28
N VAL A 243 -18.64 -10.72 8.52
CA VAL A 243 -18.62 -10.01 9.80
C VAL A 243 -19.81 -10.53 10.61
N PHE A 244 -19.51 -11.33 11.64
CA PHE A 244 -20.52 -11.99 12.47
C PHE A 244 -21.20 -11.04 13.43
N THR A 245 -20.41 -10.15 14.04
CA THR A 245 -20.90 -9.15 14.98
C THR A 245 -19.97 -7.95 15.02
N MET A 246 -20.52 -6.81 15.45
CA MET A 246 -19.84 -5.53 15.55
C MET A 246 -20.18 -4.86 16.87
N PHE A 247 -19.16 -4.36 17.57
CA PHE A 247 -19.26 -3.66 18.84
C PHE A 247 -18.60 -2.28 18.72
N PRO A 248 -19.33 -1.17 18.89
CA PRO A 248 -18.70 0.13 19.04
C PRO A 248 -17.96 0.20 20.38
N THR A 249 -16.82 0.88 20.42
CA THR A 249 -16.04 1.08 21.65
C THR A 249 -16.21 2.50 22.17
N GLY A 250 -16.09 2.70 23.48
CA GLY A 250 -16.30 4.01 24.11
C GLY A 250 -15.31 5.10 23.67
N ASN A 251 -14.18 4.71 23.10
CA ASN A 251 -13.17 5.61 22.52
C ASN A 251 -13.39 5.92 21.02
N GLY A 252 -14.57 5.61 20.47
CA GLY A 252 -14.90 5.89 19.07
C GLY A 252 -14.35 4.89 18.06
N GLY A 253 -13.77 3.78 18.52
CA GLY A 253 -13.39 2.64 17.69
C GLY A 253 -14.52 1.64 17.46
N THR A 254 -14.21 0.56 16.73
CA THR A 254 -15.15 -0.51 16.42
C THR A 254 -14.44 -1.85 16.39
N ILE A 255 -14.98 -2.81 17.13
CA ILE A 255 -14.54 -4.21 17.15
C ILE A 255 -15.49 -5.03 16.29
N GLU A 256 -14.95 -5.86 15.42
CA GLU A 256 -15.69 -6.78 14.57
C GLU A 256 -15.18 -8.21 14.79
N LEU A 257 -16.07 -9.17 14.92
CA LEU A 257 -15.70 -10.58 14.84
C LEU A 257 -15.85 -11.03 13.39
N VAL A 258 -14.74 -11.46 12.80
CA VAL A 258 -14.62 -11.72 11.37
C VAL A 258 -14.27 -13.18 11.16
N TYR A 259 -15.03 -13.83 10.29
CA TYR A 259 -14.72 -15.15 9.79
C TYR A 259 -14.23 -15.04 8.35
N THR A 260 -13.01 -15.49 8.09
CA THR A 260 -12.40 -15.44 6.76
C THR A 260 -12.07 -16.85 6.30
N GLN A 261 -12.46 -17.18 5.06
CA GLN A 261 -12.12 -18.44 4.40
C GLN A 261 -11.15 -18.17 3.25
N LEU A 262 -10.09 -18.96 3.16
CA LEU A 262 -9.12 -18.91 2.07
C LEU A 262 -9.16 -20.20 1.25
N PHE A 263 -9.06 -20.06 -0.07
CA PHE A 263 -8.82 -21.17 -0.98
C PHE A 263 -7.51 -21.88 -0.65
N ALA A 264 -7.48 -23.20 -0.84
CA ALA A 264 -6.23 -23.94 -0.86
C ALA A 264 -5.42 -23.55 -2.11
N PRO A 265 -4.11 -23.29 -1.98
CA PRO A 265 -3.21 -23.09 -3.12
C PRO A 265 -3.13 -24.29 -4.09
N THR A 266 -3.49 -25.48 -3.64
CA THR A 266 -3.37 -26.76 -4.36
C THR A 266 -4.47 -27.71 -3.92
N THR A 267 -4.87 -28.65 -4.77
CA THR A 267 -5.83 -29.72 -4.44
C THR A 267 -5.29 -30.77 -3.46
N LEU A 268 -3.99 -30.76 -3.18
CA LEU A 268 -3.30 -31.71 -2.30
C LEU A 268 -3.26 -31.27 -0.82
N ALA A 269 -3.92 -30.17 -0.48
CA ALA A 269 -3.95 -29.62 0.86
C ALA A 269 -5.32 -28.99 1.14
N PRO A 270 -5.83 -29.07 2.39
CA PRO A 270 -7.13 -28.49 2.75
C PRO A 270 -7.10 -26.96 2.70
N ALA A 271 -8.25 -26.32 2.57
CA ALA A 271 -8.40 -24.87 2.63
C ALA A 271 -8.15 -24.32 4.05
N ARG A 272 -7.95 -23.01 4.20
CA ARG A 272 -7.69 -22.37 5.52
C ARG A 272 -8.85 -21.49 5.93
N ASP A 273 -9.14 -21.44 7.21
CA ASP A 273 -10.03 -20.44 7.77
C ASP A 273 -9.39 -19.68 8.94
N PHE A 274 -9.94 -18.51 9.23
CA PHE A 274 -9.54 -17.65 10.33
C PHE A 274 -10.78 -17.19 11.08
N TRP A 275 -10.69 -17.22 12.40
CA TRP A 275 -11.64 -16.57 13.29
C TRP A 275 -10.91 -15.48 14.07
N THR A 276 -11.25 -14.22 13.74
CA THR A 276 -10.46 -13.07 14.17
C THR A 276 -11.30 -11.99 14.81
N LEU A 277 -10.65 -11.24 15.71
CA LEU A 277 -11.10 -9.95 16.16
C LEU A 277 -10.40 -8.88 15.33
N ARG A 278 -11.18 -8.03 14.64
CA ARG A 278 -10.71 -6.87 13.89
C ARG A 278 -11.10 -5.60 14.62
N TYR A 279 -10.12 -4.79 15.01
CA TYR A 279 -10.34 -3.51 15.68
C TYR A 279 -9.98 -2.34 14.75
N THR A 280 -10.91 -1.42 14.56
CA THR A 280 -10.72 -0.17 13.82
C THR A 280 -10.76 1.01 14.78
N THR A 281 -9.75 1.86 14.79
CA THR A 281 -9.71 3.06 15.64
C THR A 281 -8.90 4.19 15.00
N SER A 282 -9.19 5.42 15.39
CA SER A 282 -8.45 6.61 14.99
C SER A 282 -7.50 7.04 16.10
N LEU A 283 -6.28 7.43 15.74
CA LEU A 283 -5.29 7.99 16.66
C LEU A 283 -5.42 9.52 16.72
N GLU A 284 -4.89 10.12 17.78
CA GLU A 284 -4.93 11.59 18.00
C GLU A 284 -4.31 12.40 16.85
N ASN A 285 -3.32 11.83 16.16
CA ASN A 285 -2.65 12.45 15.01
C ASN A 285 -3.44 12.33 13.69
N GLY A 286 -4.70 11.88 13.73
CA GLY A 286 -5.57 11.69 12.57
C GLY A 286 -5.27 10.43 11.74
N SER A 287 -4.34 9.57 12.20
CA SER A 287 -4.10 8.28 11.56
C SER A 287 -5.22 7.29 11.88
N LEU A 288 -5.57 6.45 10.92
CA LEU A 288 -6.53 5.37 11.09
C LEU A 288 -5.79 4.04 11.20
N VAL A 289 -6.16 3.22 12.18
CA VAL A 289 -5.60 1.88 12.39
C VAL A 289 -6.71 0.84 12.26
N VAL A 290 -6.45 -0.20 11.49
CA VAL A 290 -7.25 -1.41 11.45
C VAL A 290 -6.33 -2.57 11.78
N CYS A 291 -6.41 -3.11 12.99
CA CYS A 291 -5.62 -4.26 13.41
C CYS A 291 -6.49 -5.50 13.62
N GLU A 292 -5.94 -6.67 13.39
CA GLU A 292 -6.66 -7.94 13.44
C GLU A 292 -5.79 -9.03 14.07
N ARG A 293 -6.40 -9.87 14.90
CA ARG A 293 -5.76 -11.07 15.44
C ARG A 293 -6.76 -12.21 15.60
N SER A 294 -6.27 -13.45 15.55
CA SER A 294 -7.07 -14.63 15.86
C SER A 294 -7.46 -14.65 17.35
N LEU A 295 -8.68 -15.12 17.61
CA LEU A 295 -9.14 -15.40 18.97
C LEU A 295 -8.66 -16.80 19.37
N SER A 296 -7.65 -16.88 20.23
CA SER A 296 -7.17 -18.16 20.77
C SER A 296 -8.24 -18.80 21.67
N GLY A 297 -8.52 -20.09 21.50
CA GLY A 297 -9.28 -20.87 22.49
C GLY A 297 -10.80 -21.01 22.31
N SER A 298 -11.38 -20.68 21.14
CA SER A 298 -12.76 -21.10 20.83
C SER A 298 -12.75 -22.22 19.80
N GLY A 299 -13.18 -23.41 20.24
CA GLY A 299 -13.34 -24.59 19.41
C GLY A 299 -14.37 -24.37 18.30
N ALA A 300 -14.12 -25.04 17.17
CA ALA A 300 -14.80 -24.90 15.89
C ALA A 300 -14.82 -23.46 15.33
N GLY A 301 -14.98 -23.30 14.02
CA GLY A 301 -15.37 -21.99 13.49
C GLY A 301 -16.76 -21.59 13.99
N PRO A 302 -17.35 -20.52 13.41
CA PRO A 302 -18.75 -20.21 13.64
C PRO A 302 -19.69 -21.40 13.33
N SER A 303 -19.22 -22.43 12.62
CA SER A 303 -19.96 -23.67 12.36
C SER A 303 -19.08 -24.92 12.47
N ALA A 304 -19.66 -26.01 12.96
CA ALA A 304 -19.06 -27.34 12.97
C ALA A 304 -18.81 -27.90 11.55
N VAL A 305 -19.62 -27.47 10.56
CA VAL A 305 -19.44 -27.84 9.14
C VAL A 305 -18.13 -27.26 8.59
N ALA A 306 -17.82 -26.01 8.96
CA ALA A 306 -16.59 -25.37 8.55
C ALA A 306 -15.35 -26.04 9.18
N ALA A 307 -15.46 -26.54 10.41
CA ALA A 307 -14.37 -27.27 11.06
C ALA A 307 -13.98 -28.57 10.33
N ALA A 308 -14.85 -29.13 9.47
CA ALA A 308 -14.57 -30.33 8.70
C ALA A 308 -13.86 -30.06 7.35
N GLN A 309 -13.96 -28.84 6.81
CA GLN A 309 -13.43 -28.50 5.47
C GLN A 309 -12.18 -27.64 5.50
N PHE A 310 -11.92 -26.96 6.63
CA PHE A 310 -10.86 -25.97 6.76
C PHE A 310 -9.91 -26.35 7.89
N VAL A 311 -8.62 -26.10 7.66
CA VAL A 311 -7.62 -26.04 8.74
C VAL A 311 -7.61 -24.63 9.31
N ARG A 312 -7.83 -24.51 10.62
CA ARG A 312 -7.79 -23.23 11.33
C ARG A 312 -6.38 -22.68 11.38
N ALA A 313 -6.14 -21.64 10.60
CA ALA A 313 -4.92 -20.86 10.66
C ALA A 313 -5.02 -19.78 11.76
N GLU A 314 -3.86 -19.31 12.20
CA GLU A 314 -3.72 -18.30 13.23
C GLU A 314 -3.21 -16.99 12.60
N MET A 315 -3.95 -15.90 12.81
CA MET A 315 -3.51 -14.55 12.50
C MET A 315 -2.90 -13.94 13.76
N LEU A 316 -1.59 -13.72 13.74
CA LEU A 316 -0.92 -12.91 14.75
C LEU A 316 -1.23 -11.43 14.48
N PRO A 317 -1.03 -10.49 15.43
CA PRO A 317 -1.38 -9.09 15.23
C PRO A 317 -0.86 -8.53 13.92
N SER A 318 -1.81 -8.25 13.03
CA SER A 318 -1.67 -7.87 11.63
C SER A 318 -2.61 -6.69 11.35
N GLY A 319 -2.48 -6.03 10.19
CA GLY A 319 -3.40 -4.97 9.81
C GLY A 319 -2.79 -3.82 9.01
N TYR A 320 -3.43 -2.67 9.13
CA TYR A 320 -3.17 -1.46 8.35
C TYR A 320 -3.04 -0.24 9.28
N LEU A 321 -1.93 0.50 9.15
CA LEU A 321 -1.77 1.84 9.74
C LEU A 321 -1.79 2.84 8.57
N ILE A 322 -2.77 3.72 8.56
CA ILE A 322 -3.03 4.64 7.45
C ILE A 322 -2.89 6.07 7.97
N ARG A 323 -1.82 6.74 7.55
CA ARG A 323 -1.45 8.07 8.04
C ARG A 323 -1.72 9.12 6.98
N PRO A 324 -2.51 10.16 7.26
CA PRO A 324 -2.73 11.25 6.31
C PRO A 324 -1.42 11.97 5.99
N CYS A 325 -1.30 12.49 4.76
CA CYS A 325 -0.12 13.19 4.27
C CYS A 325 -0.42 14.64 3.89
N ASP A 326 0.51 15.53 4.21
CA ASP A 326 0.49 16.91 3.76
C ASP A 326 0.62 16.95 2.23
N GLY A 327 -0.42 17.42 1.53
CA GLY A 327 -0.48 17.47 0.05
C GLY A 327 -1.42 16.44 -0.60
N GLY A 328 -2.22 15.72 0.19
CA GLY A 328 -3.29 14.84 -0.27
C GLY A 328 -2.85 13.38 -0.38
N GLY A 329 -3.68 12.48 0.14
CA GLY A 329 -3.40 11.03 0.22
C GLY A 329 -2.94 10.57 1.59
N SER A 330 -2.48 9.33 1.66
CA SER A 330 -2.06 8.66 2.90
C SER A 330 -0.83 7.77 2.70
N ILE A 331 0.01 7.67 3.72
CA ILE A 331 1.03 6.62 3.84
C ILE A 331 0.38 5.43 4.53
N ILE A 332 0.46 4.27 3.90
CA ILE A 332 -0.05 3.02 4.43
C ILE A 332 1.13 2.15 4.85
N HIS A 333 1.07 1.63 6.08
CA HIS A 333 1.85 0.48 6.53
C HIS A 333 0.93 -0.73 6.61
N ILE A 334 1.30 -1.82 5.97
CA ILE A 334 0.58 -3.10 5.98
C ILE A 334 1.47 -4.12 6.66
N VAL A 335 0.93 -4.86 7.63
CA VAL A 335 1.60 -6.01 8.25
C VAL A 335 0.69 -7.22 8.12
N ASP A 336 1.23 -8.28 7.55
CA ASP A 336 0.60 -9.59 7.51
C ASP A 336 1.49 -10.57 8.26
N HIS A 337 1.01 -11.12 9.37
CA HIS A 337 1.72 -12.07 10.21
C HIS A 337 0.81 -13.25 10.52
N LEU A 338 1.06 -14.37 9.86
CA LEU A 338 0.18 -15.53 9.85
C LEU A 338 0.94 -16.80 10.23
N ASN A 339 0.26 -17.72 10.88
CA ASN A 339 0.66 -19.12 10.98
C ASN A 339 -0.39 -19.95 10.22
N LEU A 340 0.03 -20.51 9.09
CA LEU A 340 -0.84 -21.23 8.15
C LEU A 340 -0.91 -22.74 8.41
N GLU A 341 -0.46 -23.17 9.60
CA GLU A 341 -0.43 -24.56 10.04
C GLU A 341 0.27 -25.46 9.01
N ALA A 342 1.46 -25.06 8.56
CA ALA A 342 2.16 -25.74 7.47
C ALA A 342 2.47 -27.22 7.75
N TRP A 343 2.58 -27.62 9.01
CA TRP A 343 2.74 -29.02 9.40
C TRP A 343 1.54 -29.90 9.01
N SER A 344 0.35 -29.32 8.78
CA SER A 344 -0.85 -30.04 8.34
C SER A 344 -0.82 -30.47 6.87
N VAL A 345 0.21 -30.06 6.10
CA VAL A 345 0.35 -30.43 4.68
C VAL A 345 1.57 -31.32 4.43
N PRO A 346 1.60 -32.07 3.31
CA PRO A 346 2.79 -32.78 2.87
C PRO A 346 4.03 -31.88 2.83
N GLU A 347 5.18 -32.42 3.21
CA GLU A 347 6.44 -31.68 3.34
C GLU A 347 6.82 -30.91 2.06
N VAL A 348 6.59 -31.53 0.89
CA VAL A 348 6.83 -30.92 -0.43
C VAL A 348 6.00 -29.64 -0.67
N LEU A 349 4.87 -29.48 0.03
CA LEU A 349 3.98 -28.31 -0.09
C LEU A 349 4.20 -27.27 1.01
N ARG A 350 4.92 -27.58 2.10
CA ARG A 350 5.20 -26.64 3.20
C ARG A 350 5.74 -25.29 2.74
N PRO A 351 6.62 -25.20 1.73
CA PRO A 351 7.10 -23.90 1.24
C PRO A 351 5.98 -22.95 0.76
N LEU A 352 4.80 -23.45 0.38
CA LEU A 352 3.66 -22.61 0.01
C LEU A 352 3.00 -21.91 1.21
N TYR A 353 3.25 -22.42 2.42
CA TYR A 353 2.65 -21.96 3.68
C TYR A 353 3.68 -21.34 4.64
N GLU A 354 4.96 -21.71 4.52
CA GLU A 354 6.08 -21.22 5.35
C GLU A 354 6.88 -20.11 4.66
N SER A 355 6.55 -19.75 3.41
CA SER A 355 7.25 -18.69 2.71
C SER A 355 6.61 -17.32 2.93
N SER A 356 7.28 -16.49 3.74
CA SER A 356 6.95 -15.06 3.89
C SER A 356 6.93 -14.32 2.53
N LYS A 357 7.75 -14.74 1.56
CA LYS A 357 7.76 -14.18 0.21
C LYS A 357 6.46 -14.46 -0.55
N VAL A 358 5.90 -15.67 -0.41
CA VAL A 358 4.62 -16.05 -1.04
C VAL A 358 3.49 -15.19 -0.47
N ILE A 359 3.44 -15.00 0.86
CA ILE A 359 2.44 -14.14 1.50
C ILE A 359 2.61 -12.68 1.11
N ALA A 360 3.85 -12.18 1.12
CA ALA A 360 4.14 -10.83 0.67
C ALA A 360 3.60 -10.59 -0.76
N GLN A 361 3.80 -11.52 -1.68
CA GLN A 361 3.34 -11.38 -3.06
C GLN A 361 1.81 -11.49 -3.21
N LYS A 362 1.20 -12.48 -2.56
CA LYS A 362 -0.22 -12.80 -2.73
C LYS A 362 -1.15 -11.87 -1.96
N MET A 363 -0.69 -11.33 -0.83
CA MET A 363 -1.53 -10.56 0.09
C MET A 363 -0.98 -9.14 0.29
N THR A 364 0.20 -8.98 0.87
CA THR A 364 0.71 -7.65 1.29
C THR A 364 0.94 -6.68 0.12
N ILE A 365 1.66 -7.14 -0.92
CA ILE A 365 1.93 -6.37 -2.13
C ILE A 365 0.63 -6.20 -2.93
N ALA A 366 -0.21 -7.22 -2.98
CA ALA A 366 -1.49 -7.19 -3.69
C ALA A 366 -2.43 -6.12 -3.11
N ALA A 367 -2.54 -6.03 -1.78
CA ALA A 367 -3.30 -5.02 -1.07
C ALA A 367 -2.85 -3.60 -1.45
N LEU A 368 -1.54 -3.32 -1.34
CA LEU A 368 -0.99 -2.00 -1.65
C LEU A 368 -1.17 -1.64 -3.14
N ARG A 369 -0.98 -2.61 -4.05
CA ARG A 369 -1.22 -2.41 -5.49
C ARG A 369 -2.66 -2.10 -5.79
N TYR A 370 -3.59 -2.83 -5.17
CA TYR A 370 -5.01 -2.63 -5.37
C TYR A 370 -5.45 -1.24 -4.88
N ALA A 371 -5.07 -0.85 -3.67
CA ALA A 371 -5.36 0.49 -3.15
C ALA A 371 -4.79 1.61 -4.06
N LYS A 372 -3.55 1.45 -4.54
CA LYS A 372 -2.95 2.38 -5.51
C LYS A 372 -3.69 2.42 -6.84
N GLN A 373 -4.14 1.28 -7.33
CA GLN A 373 -4.89 1.19 -8.58
C GLN A 373 -6.23 1.92 -8.45
N ILE A 374 -7.00 1.66 -7.39
CA ILE A 374 -8.28 2.36 -7.14
C ILE A 374 -8.06 3.88 -7.00
N ALA A 375 -6.98 4.31 -6.35
CA ALA A 375 -6.62 5.72 -6.26
C ALA A 375 -6.40 6.36 -7.64
N GLN A 376 -5.71 5.66 -8.55
CA GLN A 376 -5.45 6.13 -9.91
C GLN A 376 -6.71 6.17 -10.79
N GLU A 377 -7.60 5.19 -10.62
CA GLU A 377 -8.87 5.15 -11.33
C GLU A 377 -9.81 6.26 -10.86
N THR A 378 -9.81 6.56 -9.55
CA THR A 378 -10.63 7.63 -8.95
C THR A 378 -10.13 9.03 -9.34
N SER A 379 -8.81 9.22 -9.52
CA SER A 379 -8.24 10.53 -9.86
C SER A 379 -8.45 10.93 -11.33
N GLY A 380 -8.78 9.99 -12.22
CA GLY A 380 -8.90 10.23 -13.66
C GLY A 380 -7.58 10.59 -14.36
N GLU A 381 -6.42 10.53 -13.67
CA GLU A 381 -5.11 10.87 -14.24
C GLU A 381 -4.66 9.87 -15.33
N VAL A 382 -5.22 8.66 -15.34
CA VAL A 382 -4.89 7.63 -16.34
C VAL A 382 -5.92 7.66 -17.46
N VAL A 383 -5.61 8.40 -18.53
CA VAL A 383 -6.30 8.29 -19.81
C VAL A 383 -5.86 6.99 -20.48
N TYR A 384 -6.62 5.92 -20.30
CA TYR A 384 -6.43 4.70 -21.05
C TYR A 384 -6.69 5.00 -22.54
N SER A 385 -5.72 4.65 -23.40
CA SER A 385 -5.88 4.81 -24.85
C SER A 385 -7.08 3.98 -25.34
N MET A 386 -7.96 4.61 -26.12
CA MET A 386 -9.05 4.01 -26.91
C MET A 386 -9.62 2.68 -26.36
N GLY A 387 -10.61 2.76 -25.47
CA GLY A 387 -11.52 1.65 -25.19
C GLY A 387 -11.11 0.63 -24.12
N ARG A 388 -9.96 0.77 -23.44
CA ARG A 388 -9.61 -0.10 -22.30
C ARG A 388 -10.31 0.38 -21.03
N GLN A 389 -11.28 -0.37 -20.54
CA GLN A 389 -11.91 -0.19 -19.22
C GLN A 389 -11.19 -1.10 -18.19
N PRO A 390 -10.25 -0.58 -17.39
CA PRO A 390 -9.42 -1.39 -16.49
C PRO A 390 -10.23 -2.03 -15.38
N ALA A 391 -11.24 -1.32 -14.87
CA ALA A 391 -12.20 -1.84 -13.91
C ALA A 391 -12.89 -3.11 -14.46
N VAL A 392 -13.32 -3.11 -15.73
CA VAL A 392 -13.94 -4.30 -16.35
C VAL A 392 -12.95 -5.46 -16.47
N LEU A 393 -11.71 -5.20 -16.89
CA LEU A 393 -10.68 -6.23 -16.95
C LEU A 393 -10.34 -6.80 -15.57
N GLN A 394 -10.35 -5.96 -14.54
CA GLN A 394 -10.13 -6.37 -13.16
C GLN A 394 -11.26 -7.25 -12.66
N THR A 395 -12.52 -6.81 -12.81
CA THR A 395 -13.70 -7.61 -12.43
C THR A 395 -13.72 -8.94 -13.18
N PHE A 396 -13.42 -8.94 -14.47
CA PHE A 396 -13.33 -10.17 -15.26
C PHE A 396 -12.22 -11.09 -14.75
N SER A 397 -11.01 -10.55 -14.51
CA SER A 397 -9.89 -11.31 -13.96
C SER A 397 -10.19 -11.89 -12.58
N GLN A 398 -10.92 -11.17 -11.73
CA GLN A 398 -11.34 -11.67 -10.42
C GLN A 398 -12.36 -12.79 -10.53
N ARG A 399 -13.38 -12.62 -11.37
CA ARG A 399 -14.39 -13.66 -11.63
C ARG A 399 -13.75 -14.94 -12.16
N LEU A 400 -12.80 -14.82 -13.09
CA LEU A 400 -12.05 -15.98 -13.61
C LEU A 400 -11.25 -16.68 -12.51
N SER A 401 -10.49 -15.93 -11.71
CA SER A 401 -9.72 -16.52 -10.60
C SER A 401 -10.61 -17.19 -9.56
N ARG A 402 -11.72 -16.55 -9.21
CA ARG A 402 -12.69 -17.09 -8.25
C ARG A 402 -13.32 -18.38 -8.78
N GLY A 403 -13.87 -18.36 -10.00
CA GLY A 403 -14.47 -19.56 -10.61
C GLY A 403 -13.50 -20.72 -10.77
N PHE A 404 -12.23 -20.45 -11.12
CA PHE A 404 -11.19 -21.47 -11.13
C PHE A 404 -10.94 -22.05 -9.73
N ASN A 405 -10.78 -21.19 -8.72
CA ASN A 405 -10.52 -21.61 -7.35
C ASN A 405 -11.69 -22.39 -6.73
N ASP A 406 -12.93 -21.97 -6.98
CA ASP A 406 -14.13 -22.69 -6.54
C ASP A 406 -14.16 -24.10 -7.17
N ALA A 407 -13.94 -24.20 -8.48
CA ALA A 407 -13.95 -25.47 -9.20
C ALA A 407 -12.87 -26.47 -8.71
N ILE A 408 -11.67 -26.01 -8.37
CA ILE A 408 -10.59 -26.91 -7.94
C ILE A 408 -10.67 -27.28 -6.45
N ASN A 409 -11.25 -26.43 -5.60
CA ASN A 409 -11.32 -26.70 -4.17
C ASN A 409 -12.54 -27.57 -3.82
N GLY A 410 -13.61 -27.50 -4.61
CA GLY A 410 -14.75 -28.44 -4.52
C GLY A 410 -15.42 -28.44 -3.15
N PHE A 411 -15.76 -27.27 -2.61
CA PHE A 411 -16.41 -27.20 -1.31
C PHE A 411 -17.85 -27.72 -1.37
N ASN A 412 -18.32 -28.35 -0.30
CA ASN A 412 -19.66 -28.96 -0.23
C ASN A 412 -20.81 -27.95 -0.49
N ASP A 413 -20.61 -26.68 -0.15
CA ASP A 413 -21.61 -25.62 -0.34
C ASP A 413 -21.74 -25.19 -1.82
N ASP A 414 -20.79 -25.59 -2.68
CA ASP A 414 -20.76 -25.21 -4.10
C ASP A 414 -21.72 -26.08 -4.96
N GLY A 415 -22.55 -26.91 -4.32
CA GLY A 415 -23.70 -27.57 -4.95
C GLY A 415 -23.40 -28.80 -5.81
N TRP A 416 -22.16 -29.28 -5.84
CA TRP A 416 -21.82 -30.56 -6.47
C TRP A 416 -22.01 -31.70 -5.47
N SER A 417 -23.26 -32.04 -5.15
CA SER A 417 -23.57 -33.34 -4.55
C SER A 417 -23.42 -34.40 -5.65
N ILE A 418 -22.47 -35.33 -5.48
CA ILE A 418 -22.40 -36.57 -6.28
C ILE A 418 -23.66 -37.41 -6.03
#